data_AF-A0A7C3IJ08-F1
#
_entry.id   AF-A0A7C3IJ08-F1
#
_cell.length_a   1.000
_cell.length_b   1.000
_cell.length_c   1.000
_cell.angle_alpha   90.00
_cell.angle_beta   90.00
_cell.angle_gamma   90.00
#
_symmetry.space_group_name_H-M   'P 1'
#
loop_
_entity.id
_entity.type
_entity.pdbx_description
1 polymer ?
#
loop_
_entity_poly.entity_id
_entity_poly.type
_entity_poly.pdbx_seq_one_letter_code
_entity_poly.pdbx_strand_id
1 'polypeptide(L)'
;MDTQMDMGMTGREGEERGGRGGKGKVYFKKKVCKFCTQKQKIDYKDADGLRRYTTERGKILPRRITGTCAKHQRELAIAIKRARIIALLPFVAE
;
A
#
# COMPACT_ATOMS: atom_id res chain seq x y z
N MET A 1 -23.17 58.99 32.89
CA MET A 1 -22.34 60.06 32.33
C MET A 1 -20.93 59.79 32.80
N ASP A 2 -20.04 59.55 31.84
CA ASP A 2 -18.59 59.60 31.95
C ASP A 2 -17.80 58.35 32.40
N THR A 3 -17.54 57.52 31.38
CA THR A 3 -16.20 57.22 30.86
C THR A 3 -15.06 57.02 31.86
N GLN A 4 -14.65 55.77 32.08
CA GLN A 4 -13.22 55.46 32.08
C GLN A 4 -12.95 54.03 31.57
N MET A 5 -12.36 54.00 30.38
CA MET A 5 -11.70 52.85 29.78
C MET A 5 -10.44 52.53 30.59
N ASP A 6 -10.19 51.26 30.90
CA ASP A 6 -8.83 50.79 31.11
C ASP A 6 -8.66 49.36 30.59
N MET A 7 -7.50 49.15 29.98
CA MET A 7 -7.17 48.07 29.05
C MET A 7 -6.79 46.81 29.83
N GLY A 8 -7.42 45.69 29.48
CA GLY A 8 -7.04 44.37 29.96
C GLY A 8 -7.05 43.34 28.84
N MET A 9 -6.13 43.49 27.87
CA MET A 9 -5.80 42.46 26.88
C MET A 9 -5.33 41.19 27.62
N THR A 10 -6.20 40.18 27.77
CA THR A 10 -5.77 38.83 28.13
C THR A 10 -5.67 37.99 26.86
N GLY A 11 -4.47 37.47 26.65
CA GLY A 11 -3.95 36.95 25.40
C GLY A 11 -4.84 35.93 24.71
N ARG A 12 -5.13 36.21 23.45
CA ARG A 12 -5.43 35.20 22.44
C ARG A 12 -4.14 34.41 22.20
N GLU A 13 -3.88 33.41 23.03
CA GLU A 13 -2.81 32.42 22.81
C GLU A 13 -3.22 31.50 21.67
N GLY A 14 -2.95 31.99 20.45
CA GLY A 14 -2.81 31.14 19.30
C GLY A 14 -1.44 30.49 19.32
N GLU A 15 -1.36 29.28 19.86
CA GLU A 15 -0.14 28.47 19.76
C GLU A 15 -0.45 27.12 19.08
N GLU A 16 -0.03 27.08 17.81
CA GLU A 16 0.70 25.97 17.22
C GLU A 16 -0.08 24.68 16.95
N ARG A 17 -0.84 24.71 15.84
CA ARG A 17 -1.03 23.52 14.99
C ARG A 17 0.36 23.00 14.59
N GLY A 18 0.88 22.06 15.37
CA GLY A 18 2.10 21.31 15.08
C GLY A 18 2.12 20.90 13.61
N GLY A 19 3.11 21.43 12.90
CA GLY A 19 3.27 21.28 11.47
C GLY A 19 3.21 19.82 11.06
N ARG A 20 2.37 19.53 10.08
CA ARG A 20 2.41 18.29 9.30
C ARG A 20 3.82 18.16 8.75
N GLY A 21 4.65 17.35 9.40
CA GLY A 21 5.93 16.91 8.89
C GLY A 21 5.71 16.24 7.54
N GLY A 22 5.85 17.03 6.47
CA GLY A 22 5.84 16.57 5.10
C GLY A 22 7.07 15.74 4.85
N LYS A 23 7.05 14.46 5.30
CA LYS A 23 7.99 13.46 4.82
C LYS A 23 7.80 13.40 3.30
N GLY A 24 8.77 13.94 2.57
CA GLY A 24 8.75 14.01 1.12
C GLY A 24 8.26 12.69 0.55
N LYS A 25 7.23 12.75 -0.30
CA LYS A 25 6.74 11.55 -0.98
C LYS A 25 7.90 11.00 -1.79
N VAL A 26 8.52 9.92 -1.30
CA VAL A 26 9.55 9.22 -2.05
C VAL A 26 8.86 8.75 -3.32
N TYR A 27 9.18 9.39 -4.44
CA TYR A 27 8.59 9.07 -5.74
C TYR A 27 9.13 7.71 -6.15
N PHE A 28 8.42 6.66 -5.75
CA PHE A 28 8.69 5.32 -6.25
C PHE A 28 8.49 5.35 -7.77
N LYS A 29 9.60 5.22 -8.52
CA LYS A 29 9.59 5.11 -9.98
C LYS A 29 8.57 4.03 -10.36
N LYS A 30 7.56 4.41 -11.15
CA LYS A 30 6.50 3.49 -11.58
C LYS A 30 7.14 2.37 -12.39
N LYS A 31 7.24 1.17 -11.80
CA LYS A 31 7.69 -0.03 -12.51
C LYS A 31 6.62 -0.44 -13.51
N VAL A 32 7.06 -0.86 -14.70
CA VAL A 32 6.17 -1.39 -15.74
C VAL A 32 5.66 -2.77 -15.31
N CYS A 33 4.38 -3.03 -15.54
CA CYS A 33 3.79 -4.32 -15.19
C CYS A 33 4.28 -5.42 -16.14
N LYS A 34 4.91 -6.45 -15.55
CA LYS A 34 5.38 -7.64 -16.28
C LYS A 34 4.25 -8.39 -17.00
N PHE A 35 3.08 -8.50 -16.37
CA PHE A 35 1.91 -9.16 -16.98
C PHE A 35 1.34 -8.39 -18.17
N CYS A 36 1.36 -7.06 -18.14
CA CYS A 36 0.88 -6.26 -19.28
C CYS A 36 1.80 -6.38 -20.51
N THR A 37 3.11 -6.47 -20.28
CA THR A 37 4.11 -6.55 -21.36
C THR A 37 4.20 -7.94 -21.94
N GLN A 38 4.17 -8.97 -21.09
CA GLN A 38 4.25 -10.37 -21.52
C GLN A 38 2.90 -10.98 -21.91
N LYS A 39 1.78 -10.26 -21.70
CA LYS A 39 0.39 -10.73 -21.93
C LYS A 39 0.09 -12.12 -21.37
N GLN A 40 0.77 -12.50 -20.29
CA GLN A 40 0.59 -13.80 -19.65
C GLN A 40 -0.70 -13.79 -18.84
N LYS A 41 -1.49 -14.86 -18.97
CA LYS A 41 -2.69 -15.07 -18.17
C LYS A 41 -2.29 -15.53 -16.77
N ILE A 42 -3.07 -15.11 -15.77
CA ILE A 42 -2.80 -15.41 -14.36
C ILE A 42 -3.72 -16.55 -13.96
N ASP A 43 -3.20 -17.76 -14.00
CA ASP A 43 -3.91 -18.97 -13.59
C ASP A 43 -3.45 -19.47 -12.22
N TYR A 44 -4.37 -20.14 -11.50
CA TYR A 44 -4.07 -20.67 -10.16
C TYR A 44 -3.32 -22.00 -10.20
N LYS A 45 -3.24 -22.64 -11.38
CA LYS A 45 -2.59 -23.94 -11.59
C LYS A 45 -1.07 -23.79 -11.63
N ASP A 46 -0.57 -22.63 -12.05
CA ASP A 46 0.86 -22.36 -12.20
C ASP A 46 1.49 -21.93 -10.87
N ALA A 47 1.79 -22.90 -10.01
CA ALA A 47 2.37 -22.66 -8.70
C ALA A 47 3.72 -21.91 -8.78
N ASP A 48 4.56 -22.22 -9.76
CA ASP A 48 5.88 -21.59 -9.92
C ASP A 48 5.81 -20.10 -10.24
N GLY A 49 4.82 -19.71 -11.04
CA GLY A 49 4.55 -18.31 -11.35
C GLY A 49 4.11 -17.55 -10.10
N LEU A 50 3.20 -18.14 -9.32
CA LEU A 50 2.62 -17.53 -8.12
C LEU A 50 3.62 -17.48 -6.95
N ARG A 51 4.52 -18.46 -6.81
CA ARG A 51 5.58 -18.49 -5.79
C ARG A 51 6.46 -17.24 -5.82
N ARG A 52 6.73 -16.69 -7.00
CA ARG A 52 7.52 -15.44 -7.17
C ARG A 52 6.81 -14.19 -6.62
N TYR A 53 5.50 -14.25 -6.42
CA TYR A 53 4.68 -13.16 -5.88
C TYR A 53 4.30 -13.37 -4.41
N THR A 54 4.77 -14.45 -3.80
CA THR A 54 4.67 -14.72 -2.37
C THR A 54 6.04 -14.54 -1.71
N THR A 55 6.05 -14.07 -0.47
CA THR A 55 7.25 -14.14 0.38
C THR A 55 7.50 -15.57 0.82
N GLU A 56 8.70 -15.86 1.32
CA GLU A 56 9.02 -17.13 1.98
C GLU A 56 8.00 -17.48 3.07
N ARG A 57 7.58 -16.51 3.88
CA ARG A 57 6.54 -16.66 4.92
C ARG A 57 5.11 -16.89 4.40
N GLY A 58 4.91 -17.04 3.09
CA GLY A 58 3.59 -17.20 2.48
C GLY A 58 2.72 -15.94 2.45
N LYS A 59 3.24 -14.73 2.71
CA LYS A 59 2.49 -13.47 2.52
C LYS A 59 2.50 -13.02 1.06
N ILE A 60 1.44 -12.36 0.61
CA ILE A 60 1.36 -11.82 -0.76
C ILE A 60 2.22 -10.55 -0.84
N LEU A 61 3.13 -10.48 -1.82
CA LEU A 61 3.95 -9.30 -2.03
C LEU A 61 3.10 -8.09 -2.46
N PRO A 62 3.31 -6.91 -1.87
CA PRO A 62 2.57 -5.72 -2.25
C PRO A 62 3.00 -5.22 -3.64
N ARG A 63 2.06 -4.59 -4.34
CA ARG A 63 2.23 -4.01 -5.69
C ARG A 63 3.49 -3.15 -5.84
N ARG A 64 3.89 -2.41 -4.79
CA ARG A 64 5.06 -1.52 -4.81
C ARG A 64 6.38 -2.26 -5.07
N ILE A 65 6.47 -3.52 -4.64
CA ILE A 65 7.65 -4.36 -4.82
C ILE A 65 7.59 -5.02 -6.20
N THR A 66 6.45 -5.65 -6.50
CA THR A 66 6.22 -6.47 -7.71
C THR A 66 6.06 -5.65 -8.99
N GLY A 67 5.61 -4.39 -8.89
CA GLY A 67 5.41 -3.50 -10.04
C GLY A 67 4.21 -3.85 -10.92
N THR A 68 3.27 -4.66 -10.44
CA THR A 68 2.09 -5.10 -11.20
C THR A 68 1.06 -3.97 -11.39
N CYS A 69 0.18 -4.07 -12.39
CA CYS A 69 -0.96 -3.16 -12.53
C CYS A 69 -2.03 -3.44 -11.47
N ALA A 70 -2.88 -2.46 -11.16
CA ALA A 70 -3.93 -2.63 -10.16
C ALA A 70 -4.93 -3.75 -10.53
N LYS A 71 -5.25 -3.89 -11.82
CA LYS A 71 -6.11 -4.96 -12.35
C LYS A 71 -5.48 -6.34 -12.11
N HIS A 72 -4.27 -6.54 -12.63
CA HIS A 72 -3.52 -7.78 -12.45
C HIS A 72 -3.23 -8.12 -10.99
N GLN A 73 -3.00 -7.14 -10.11
CA GLN A 73 -2.81 -7.43 -8.68
C GLN A 73 -4.07 -8.02 -8.03
N ARG A 74 -5.27 -7.60 -8.44
CA ARG A 74 -6.53 -8.15 -7.93
C ARG A 74 -6.73 -9.59 -8.42
N GLU A 75 -6.51 -9.81 -9.71
CA GLU A 75 -6.57 -11.15 -10.32
C GLU A 75 -5.55 -12.10 -9.67
N LEU A 76 -4.33 -11.64 -9.47
CA LEU A 76 -3.25 -12.40 -8.82
C LEU A 76 -3.60 -12.73 -7.37
N ALA A 77 -4.18 -11.80 -6.62
CA ALA A 77 -4.64 -12.09 -5.27
C ALA A 77 -5.75 -13.15 -5.24
N ILE A 78 -6.67 -13.15 -6.20
CA ILE A 78 -7.71 -14.18 -6.33
C ILE A 78 -7.08 -15.53 -6.69
N ALA A 79 -6.16 -15.55 -7.66
CA ALA A 79 -5.45 -16.76 -8.08
C ALA A 79 -4.65 -17.39 -6.92
N ILE A 80 -3.91 -16.59 -6.15
CA ILE A 80 -3.18 -17.07 -4.96
C ILE A 80 -4.14 -17.65 -3.92
N LYS A 81 -5.28 -16.98 -3.65
CA LYS A 81 -6.26 -17.50 -2.68
C LYS A 81 -6.82 -18.84 -3.14
N ARG A 82 -7.14 -19.00 -4.42
CA ARG A 82 -7.60 -20.27 -5.00
C ARG A 82 -6.52 -21.36 -4.92
N ALA A 83 -5.28 -21.03 -5.25
CA ALA A 83 -4.15 -21.95 -5.17
C ALA A 83 -3.89 -22.45 -3.73
N ARG A 84 -4.13 -21.61 -2.71
CA ARG A 84 -4.04 -22.01 -1.29
C ARG A 84 -5.12 -23.01 -0.88
N ILE A 85 -6.34 -22.85 -1.38
CA ILE A 85 -7.45 -23.78 -1.09
C ILE A 85 -7.16 -25.17 -1.65
N ILE A 86 -6.45 -25.25 -2.78
CA ILE A 86 -6.07 -26.50 -3.46
C ILE A 86 -4.70 -27.03 -2.95
N ALA A 87 -4.14 -26.43 -1.89
CA ALA A 87 -2.86 -26.81 -1.29
C ALA A 87 -1.61 -26.70 -2.22
N LEU A 88 -1.68 -25.93 -3.31
CA LEU A 88 -0.52 -25.66 -4.17
C LEU A 88 0.47 -24.65 -3.53
N LEU A 89 -0.03 -23.81 -2.63
CA LEU A 89 0.74 -22.81 -1.89
C LEU A 89 0.39 -22.88 -0.40
N PRO A 90 1.38 -22.72 0.51
CA PRO A 90 1.11 -22.70 1.94
C PRO A 90 0.45 -21.38 2.37
N PHE A 91 -0.37 -21.45 3.43
CA PHE A 91 -0.94 -20.27 4.09
C PHE A 91 0.08 -19.56 4.98
N VAL A 92 0.91 -20.35 5.66
CA VAL A 92 2.03 -19.93 6.50
C VAL A 92 3.17 -20.90 6.20
N ALA A 93 4.35 -20.35 5.97
CA ALA A 93 5.61 -21.09 5.96
C ALA A 93 6.47 -20.48 7.06
N GLU A 94 7.19 -21.33 7.79
CA GLU A 94 7.96 -20.95 9.00
C GLU A 94 8.96 -19.82 8.76
#